data_AF-A0A2V9M7S1-F1
#
_entry.id   AF-A0A2V9M7S1-F1
#
_cell.length_a   1.000
_cell.length_b   1.000
_cell.length_c   1.000
_cell.angle_alpha   90.00
_cell.angle_beta   90.00
_cell.angle_gamma   90.00
#
_symmetry.space_group_name_H-M   'P 1'
#
loop_
_entity.id
_entity.type
_entity.pdbx_description
1 polymer ?
#
loop_
_entity_poly.entity_id
_entity_poly.type
_entity_poly.pdbx_seq_one_letter_code
_entity_poly.pdbx_strand_id
1 'polypeptide(L)' 'MFEEIVGTSSALQEVLVLVAKVAPTDSTVLITGETGTGKELVARAIHKRSSRAARVFVSVNC' A
#
# COMPACT_ATOMS: atom_id res chain seq x y z
N MET A 1 -2.61 5.41 11.61
CA MET A 1 -3.90 5.16 10.93
C MET A 1 -3.65 5.22 9.43
N PHE A 2 -4.29 4.41 8.58
CA PHE A 2 -4.19 4.61 7.11
C PHE A 2 -5.12 5.77 6.74
N GLU A 3 -4.69 7.02 6.92
CA GLU A 3 -5.58 8.21 6.82
C GLU A 3 -6.30 8.35 5.47
N GLU A 4 -5.79 7.71 4.41
CA GLU A 4 -6.38 7.75 3.07
C GLU A 4 -7.19 6.48 2.71
N ILE A 5 -7.08 5.38 3.48
CA ILE A 5 -7.79 4.13 3.18
C ILE A 5 -8.96 3.97 4.16
N VAL A 6 -10.17 4.08 3.63
CA VAL A 6 -11.42 3.94 4.39
C VAL A 6 -12.13 2.65 4.00
N GLY A 7 -12.52 1.85 5.00
CA GLY A 7 -13.30 0.65 4.81
C GLY A 7 -13.18 -0.32 5.99
N THR A 8 -14.17 -1.18 6.15
CA THR A 8 -14.27 -2.11 7.31
C THR A 8 -14.42 -3.57 6.90
N SER A 9 -14.30 -3.89 5.60
CA SER A 9 -14.41 -5.27 5.12
C SER A 9 -13.22 -6.12 5.58
N SER A 10 -13.46 -7.41 5.82
CA SER A 10 -12.42 -8.38 6.18
C SER A 10 -11.32 -8.45 5.12
N ALA A 11 -11.70 -8.48 3.83
CA ALA A 11 -10.74 -8.50 2.72
C ALA A 11 -9.80 -7.29 2.73
N LEU A 12 -10.31 -6.08 3.05
CA LEU A 12 -9.46 -4.90 3.19
C LEU A 12 -8.52 -5.03 4.39
N GLN A 13 -9.01 -5.53 5.53
CA GLN A 13 -8.18 -5.76 6.71
C GLN A 13 -7.02 -6.72 6.41
N GLU A 14 -7.27 -7.79 5.65
CA GLU A 14 -6.23 -8.72 5.19
C GLU A 14 -5.17 -8.02 4.35
N VAL A 15 -5.59 -7.16 3.41
CA VAL A 15 -4.66 -6.34 2.62
C VAL A 15 -3.82 -5.43 3.52
N LEU A 16 -4.42 -4.78 4.53
CA LEU A 16 -3.69 -3.91 5.45
C LEU A 16 -2.68 -4.69 6.33
N VAL A 17 -2.99 -5.93 6.70
CA VAL A 17 -2.04 -6.83 7.38
C VAL A 17 -0.86 -7.17 6.46
N LEU A 18 -1.13 -7.48 5.19
CA LEU A 18 -0.06 -7.72 4.21
C LEU A 18 0.80 -6.48 4.01
N VAL A 19 0.20 -5.29 3.91
CA VAL A 19 0.94 -4.01 3.82
C VAL A 19 1.86 -3.84 5.02
N ALA A 20 1.38 -4.07 6.25
CA ALA A 20 2.21 -3.97 7.45
C ALA A 20 3.37 -4.99 7.46
N LYS A 21 3.16 -6.17 6.88
CA LYS A 21 4.18 -7.22 6.78
C LYS A 21 5.26 -6.91 5.74
N VAL A 22 4.90 -6.37 4.57
CA VAL A 22 5.85 -6.12 3.48
C VAL A 22 6.54 -4.76 3.56
N ALA A 23 5.91 -3.75 4.15
CA ALA A 23 6.45 -2.40 4.26
C ALA A 23 7.87 -2.31 4.84
N PRO A 24 8.26 -3.02 5.92
CA PRO A 24 9.62 -2.93 6.45
C PRO A 24 10.67 -3.69 5.62
N THR A 25 10.27 -4.40 4.56
CA THR A 25 11.18 -5.20 3.72
C THR A 25 11.66 -4.43 2.49
N ASP A 26 12.79 -4.84 1.93
CA ASP A 26 13.32 -4.28 0.68
C ASP A 26 12.82 -5.02 -0.58
N SER A 27 11.84 -5.91 -0.45
CA SER A 27 11.29 -6.71 -1.54
C SER A 27 10.40 -5.91 -2.48
N THR A 28 10.40 -6.28 -3.76
CA THR A 28 9.44 -5.76 -4.75
C THR A 28 8.04 -6.30 -4.45
N VAL A 29 7.03 -5.41 -4.44
CA VAL A 29 5.63 -5.77 -4.19
C VAL A 29 4.81 -5.60 -5.47
N LEU A 30 4.05 -6.64 -5.84
CA LEU A 30 3.06 -6.60 -6.92
C LEU A 30 1.67 -6.37 -6.33
N ILE A 31 0.98 -5.31 -6.78
CA ILE A 31 -0.39 -5.01 -6.37
C ILE A 31 -1.32 -5.28 -7.55
N THR A 32 -2.25 -6.23 -7.37
CA THR A 32 -3.24 -6.61 -8.38
C THR A 32 -4.64 -6.12 -7.98
N GLY A 33 -5.55 -6.08 -8.94
CA GLY A 33 -6.94 -5.67 -8.72
C GLY A 33 -7.51 -4.91 -9.92
N GLU A 34 -8.84 -4.83 -9.97
CA GLU A 34 -9.57 -4.14 -11.04
C GLU A 34 -9.33 -2.62 -11.02
N THR A 35 -9.71 -1.95 -12.11
CA THR A 35 -9.68 -0.49 -12.20
C THR A 35 -10.56 0.13 -11.12
N GLY A 36 -10.08 1.19 -10.45
CA GLY A 36 -10.84 1.90 -9.41
C GLY A 36 -10.79 1.28 -8.00
N THR A 37 -10.11 0.16 -7.79
CA THR A 37 -10.02 -0.52 -6.47
C THR A 37 -9.02 0.09 -5.49
N GLY A 38 -8.44 1.25 -5.78
CA GLY A 38 -7.56 1.96 -4.84
C GLY A 38 -6.14 1.40 -4.71
N LYS A 39 -5.63 0.67 -5.72
CA LYS A 39 -4.25 0.12 -5.73
C LYS A 39 -3.16 1.17 -5.42
N GLU A 40 -3.32 2.41 -5.89
CA GLU A 40 -2.37 3.48 -5.60
C GLU A 40 -2.32 3.83 -4.10
N LEU A 41 -3.46 3.81 -3.43
CA LEU A 41 -3.53 4.04 -1.98
C LEU A 41 -2.77 2.95 -1.21
N VAL A 42 -2.88 1.70 -1.68
CA VAL A 42 -2.11 0.57 -1.13
C VAL A 42 -0.60 0.77 -1.34
N ALA A 43 -0.17 1.18 -2.54
CA ALA A 43 1.24 1.47 -2.83
C ALA A 43 1.80 2.59 -1.93
N ARG A 44 1.04 3.69 -1.79
CA ARG A 44 1.40 4.80 -0.88
C ARG A 44 1.46 4.35 0.57
N ALA A 45 0.54 3.49 0.99
CA ALA A 45 0.51 2.97 2.34
C ALA A 45 1.71 2.07 2.67
N ILE A 46 2.19 1.28 1.71
CA ILE A 46 3.44 0.52 1.83
C ILE A 46 4.62 1.50 1.99
N HIS A 47 4.74 2.49 1.10
CA HIS A 47 5.83 3.48 1.17
C HIS A 47 5.88 4.22 2.50
N LYS A 48 4.74 4.76 2.95
CA LYS A 48 4.61 5.51 4.22
C LYS A 48 4.98 4.67 5.46
N ARG A 49 4.92 3.34 5.39
CA ARG A 49 5.27 2.42 6.50
C ARG A 49 6.62 1.75 6.33
N SER A 50 7.33 2.03 5.25
CA SER A 50 8.63 1.43 4.97
C SER A 50 9.77 2.17 5.66
N SER A 51 10.95 1.56 5.69
CA SER A 51 12.21 2.23 6.04
C SER A 51 12.54 3.42 5.13
N ARG A 52 11.84 3.54 4.00
CA ARG A 52 12.02 4.57 2.96
C ARG A 52 10.96 5.66 3.01
N ALA A 53 10.10 5.71 4.04
CA ALA A 53 8.98 6.65 4.14
C ALA A 53 9.39 8.13 4.03
N ALA A 54 10.61 8.49 4.46
CA ALA A 54 11.15 9.85 4.35
C ALA A 54 11.68 10.20 2.94
N ARG A 55 11.81 9.23 2.04
CA ARG A 55 12.26 9.43 0.67
C ARG A 55 11.09 9.74 -0.26
N VAL A 56 11.41 10.33 -1.41
CA VAL A 56 10.41 10.65 -2.45
C VAL A 56 9.75 9.37 -2.95
N PHE A 57 8.42 9.39 -3.03
CA PHE A 57 7.62 8.38 -3.72
C PHE A 57 7.32 8.84 -5.14
N VAL A 58 7.86 8.13 -6.14
CA VAL A 58 7.65 8.45 -7.56
C VAL A 58 6.69 7.43 -8.15
N SER A 59 5.52 7.89 -8.58
CA SER A 59 4.54 7.07 -9.31
C SER A 59 4.67 7.32 -10.81
N VAL A 60 4.80 6.25 -11.59
CA VAL A 60 4.75 6.29 -13.06
C VAL A 60 3.50 5.54 -13.50
N ASN A 61 2.68 6.19 -14.32
CA ASN A 61 1.51 5.59 -14.95
C ASN A 61 1.85 5.30 -16.41
N CYS A 62 1.69 4.05 -16.84
CA CYS A 62 1.98 3.59 -18.20
C CYS A 62 0.71 3.54 -19.03
#